data_AF-A0A7V5Q1F9-F1
#
_entry.id   AF-A0A7V5Q1F9-F1
#
_cell.length_a   1.000
_cell.length_b   1.000
_cell.length_c   1.000
_cell.angle_alpha   90.00
_cell.angle_beta   90.00
_cell.angle_gamma   90.00
#
_symmetry.space_group_name_H-M   'P 1'
#
loop_
_entity.id
_entity.type
_entity.pdbx_description
1 polymer ?
#
loop_
_entity_poly.entity_id
_entity_poly.type
_entity_poly.pdbx_seq_one_letter_code
_entity_poly.pdbx_strand_id
1 'polypeptide(L)'
;MPRDHLRDIASSYDVIVIGSGLGGLTAANVLGRAGHRVLLLEQHYKLGGLATWFRRPGGCIFDISLHGFPVGMIKSCRRYWNRQIADRIRPLE
;
A
#
# COMPACT_ATOMS: atom_id res chain seq x y z
N MET A 1 -1.92 23.76 -18.30
CA MET A 1 -0.46 23.54 -18.14
C MET A 1 -0.20 22.05 -17.96
N PRO A 2 0.82 21.48 -18.62
CA PRO A 2 1.30 20.15 -18.29
C PRO A 2 1.65 20.11 -16.79
N ARG A 3 1.32 19.04 -16.09
CA ARG A 3 1.80 18.85 -14.72
C ARG A 3 3.31 18.63 -14.80
N ASP A 4 4.07 19.49 -14.13
CA ASP A 4 5.49 19.24 -13.90
C ASP A 4 5.61 18.20 -12.78
N HIS A 5 5.75 16.94 -13.17
CA HIS A 5 5.89 15.81 -12.26
C HIS A 5 7.25 15.79 -11.54
N LEU A 6 8.17 16.67 -11.90
CA LEU A 6 9.55 16.70 -11.41
C LEU A 6 9.85 17.87 -10.47
N ARG A 7 8.90 18.80 -10.29
CA ARG A 7 9.09 20.07 -9.57
C ARG A 7 9.76 19.95 -8.19
N ASP A 8 9.45 18.88 -7.45
CA ASP A 8 9.94 18.65 -6.08
C ASP A 8 10.84 17.41 -5.97
N ILE A 9 11.40 16.94 -7.09
CA ILE A 9 12.28 15.78 -7.12
C ILE A 9 13.73 16.21 -6.90
N ALA A 10 14.42 15.53 -5.99
CA ALA A 10 15.84 15.75 -5.76
C ALA A 10 16.68 15.15 -6.90
N SER A 11 17.88 15.71 -7.11
CA SER A 11 18.83 15.17 -8.09
C SER A 11 19.38 13.78 -7.74
N SER A 12 19.23 13.35 -6.49
CA SER A 12 19.70 12.04 -6.01
C SER A 12 18.85 11.49 -4.86
N TYR A 13 18.75 10.16 -4.83
CA TYR A 13 18.13 9.37 -3.77
C TYR A 13 19.02 8.16 -3.48
N ASP A 14 18.97 7.67 -2.25
CA ASP A 14 19.77 6.51 -1.86
C ASP A 14 19.11 5.21 -2.35
N VAL A 15 17.77 5.22 -2.47
CA VAL A 15 16.98 4.10 -2.99
C VAL A 15 15.84 4.61 -3.88
N ILE A 16 15.62 3.93 -5.00
CA ILE A 16 14.44 4.11 -5.85
C ILE A 16 13.57 2.85 -5.77
N VAL A 17 12.31 3.01 -5.40
CA VAL A 17 11.30 1.95 -5.38
C VAL A 17 10.33 2.16 -6.52
N ILE A 18 10.19 1.16 -7.40
CA ILE A 18 9.28 1.21 -8.55
C ILE A 18 8.03 0.37 -8.23
N GLY A 19 6.88 1.03 -8.21
CA GLY A 19 5.57 0.47 -7.88
C GLY A 19 5.19 0.68 -6.41
N SER A 20 3.98 1.19 -6.19
CA SER A 20 3.41 1.48 -4.87
C SER A 20 2.39 0.43 -4.40
N GLY A 21 2.58 -0.83 -4.81
CA GLY A 21 1.88 -1.95 -4.17
C GLY A 21 2.29 -2.12 -2.70
N LEU A 22 1.64 -3.05 -2.00
CA LEU A 22 1.93 -3.32 -0.58
C LEU A 22 3.42 -3.54 -0.30
N GLY A 23 4.12 -4.28 -1.18
CA GLY A 23 5.57 -4.51 -1.07
C GLY A 23 6.40 -3.23 -1.22
N GLY A 24 6.12 -2.43 -2.25
CA GLY A 24 6.85 -1.19 -2.51
C GLY A 24 6.63 -0.12 -1.44
N LEU A 25 5.39 0.07 -0.99
CA LEU A 25 5.07 0.95 0.13
C LEU A 25 5.74 0.50 1.43
N THR A 26 5.76 -0.81 1.70
CA THR A 26 6.42 -1.37 2.89
C THR A 26 7.93 -1.12 2.82
N ALA A 27 8.57 -1.44 1.69
CA ALA A 27 10.00 -1.24 1.49
C ALA A 27 10.38 0.25 1.63
N ALA A 28 9.66 1.14 0.95
CA ALA A 28 9.90 2.58 1.01
C ALA A 28 9.75 3.14 2.43
N ASN A 29 8.72 2.72 3.17
CA ASN A 29 8.51 3.13 4.55
C ASN A 29 9.62 2.62 5.48
N VAL A 30 9.99 1.35 5.38
CA VAL A 30 11.05 0.76 6.23
C VAL A 30 12.40 1.45 5.97
N LEU A 31 12.78 1.64 4.71
CA LEU A 31 14.03 2.30 4.33
C LEU A 31 14.03 3.78 4.69
N GLY A 32 12.92 4.49 4.49
CA GLY A 32 12.78 5.88 4.92
C GLY A 32 12.93 6.04 6.44
N ARG A 33 12.33 5.13 7.23
CA ARG A 33 12.49 5.10 8.69
C ARG A 33 13.91 4.75 9.14
N ALA A 34 14.68 4.05 8.31
CA ALA A 34 16.10 3.79 8.53
C ALA A 34 17.01 4.98 8.16
N GLY A 35 16.45 6.08 7.65
CA GLY A 35 17.17 7.31 7.33
C GLY A 35 17.58 7.45 5.86
N HIS A 36 17.18 6.52 4.99
CA HIS A 36 17.46 6.63 3.56
C HIS A 36 16.53 7.66 2.88
N ARG A 37 17.06 8.43 1.94
CA ARG A 37 16.26 9.23 1.01
C ARG A 37 15.69 8.30 -0.06
N VAL A 38 14.40 8.02 0.02
CA VAL A 38 13.72 7.09 -0.88
C VAL A 38 12.84 7.82 -1.88
N LEU A 39 12.98 7.51 -3.16
CA LEU A 39 12.04 7.90 -4.21
C LEU A 39 11.11 6.72 -4.53
N LEU A 40 9.82 6.87 -4.26
CA LEU A 40 8.79 5.90 -4.66
C LEU A 40 8.10 6.39 -5.93
N LEU A 41 8.14 5.57 -6.99
CA LEU A 41 7.51 5.86 -8.27
C LEU A 41 6.31 4.96 -8.49
N GLU A 42 5.20 5.55 -8.96
CA GLU A 42 3.98 4.83 -9.29
C GLU A 42 3.42 5.35 -10.61
N GLN A 43 3.04 4.43 -11.51
CA GLN A 43 2.43 4.79 -12.79
C GLN A 43 0.96 5.20 -12.63
N HIS A 44 0.29 4.63 -11.63
CA HIS A 44 -1.11 4.88 -11.34
C HIS A 44 -1.29 6.16 -10.51
N TYR A 45 -2.43 6.82 -10.67
CA TYR A 45 -2.76 8.03 -9.91
C TYR A 45 -3.16 7.74 -8.43
N LYS A 46 -3.11 6.48 -8.00
CA LYS A 46 -3.44 6.01 -6.65
C LYS A 46 -2.36 5.04 -6.19
N LEU A 47 -1.97 5.16 -4.92
CA LEU A 47 -1.08 4.22 -4.27
C LEU A 47 -1.86 2.98 -3.78
N GLY A 48 -1.20 1.84 -3.71
CA GLY A 48 -1.73 0.61 -3.09
C GLY A 48 -1.77 -0.62 -4.01
N GLY A 49 -1.58 -0.46 -5.32
CA GLY A 49 -1.63 -1.57 -6.29
C GLY A 49 -2.96 -2.34 -6.22
N LEU A 50 -2.89 -3.67 -6.03
CA LEU A 50 -4.08 -4.53 -5.90
C LEU A 50 -4.89 -4.28 -4.61
N ALA A 51 -4.34 -3.57 -3.63
CA ALA A 51 -5.04 -3.17 -2.41
C ALA A 51 -5.79 -1.83 -2.57
N THR A 52 -6.13 -1.45 -3.80
CA THR A 52 -6.90 -0.24 -4.10
C THR A 52 -8.37 -0.56 -4.40
N TRP A 53 -9.16 0.52 -4.46
CA TRP A 53 -10.58 0.50 -4.79
C TRP A 53 -10.90 1.57 -5.83
N PHE A 54 -12.01 1.39 -6.56
CA PHE A 54 -12.58 2.39 -7.47
C PHE A 54 -14.08 2.56 -7.24
N ARG A 55 -14.60 3.73 -7.64
CA ARG A 55 -16.03 4.06 -7.54
C ARG A 55 -16.64 4.06 -8.93
N ARG A 56 -17.79 3.42 -9.09
CA ARG A 56 -18.57 3.44 -10.34
C ARG A 56 -19.60 4.59 -10.34
N PRO A 57 -20.06 5.02 -11.52
CA PRO A 57 -21.24 5.87 -11.63
C PRO A 57 -22.40 5.25 -10.81
N GLY A 58 -23.12 6.07 -10.05
CA GLY A 58 -24.16 5.60 -9.11
C GLY A 58 -23.67 5.38 -7.67
N GLY A 59 -22.38 5.59 -7.39
CA GLY A 59 -21.90 5.71 -6.00
C GLY A 59 -21.28 4.46 -5.39
N CYS A 60 -21.41 3.31 -6.05
CA CYS A 60 -20.91 2.04 -5.55
C CYS A 60 -19.37 1.97 -5.59
N ILE A 61 -18.76 1.46 -4.51
CA ILE A 61 -17.31 1.25 -4.36
C ILE A 61 -17.01 -0.24 -4.59
N PHE A 62 -15.96 -0.50 -5.35
CA PHE A 62 -15.46 -1.84 -5.65
C PHE A 62 -13.98 -1.94 -5.29
N ASP A 63 -13.64 -2.95 -4.50
CA ASP A 63 -12.25 -3.34 -4.26
C ASP A 63 -11.69 -4.12 -5.44
N ILE A 64 -10.43 -3.88 -5.78
CA ILE A 64 -9.78 -4.57 -6.92
C ILE A 64 -9.37 -5.99 -6.57
N SER A 65 -8.97 -6.27 -5.33
CA SER A 65 -8.52 -7.61 -4.92
C SER A 65 -8.76 -7.95 -3.45
N LEU A 66 -8.29 -7.11 -2.51
CA LEU A 66 -8.37 -7.46 -1.10
C LEU A 66 -9.78 -7.19 -0.55
N HIS A 67 -10.55 -8.25 -0.31
CA HIS A 67 -11.92 -8.15 0.21
C HIS A 67 -12.01 -8.11 1.75
N GLY A 68 -10.88 -8.26 2.45
CA GLY A 68 -10.77 -8.15 3.90
C GLY A 68 -10.13 -9.36 4.57
N PHE A 69 -9.95 -9.26 5.88
CA PHE A 69 -9.45 -10.34 6.73
C PHE A 69 -10.61 -10.84 7.61
N PRO A 70 -11.45 -11.77 7.13
CA PRO A 70 -12.56 -12.29 7.93
C PRO A 70 -12.05 -12.97 9.21
N VAL A 71 -12.91 -13.05 10.23
CA VAL A 71 -12.61 -13.70 11.52
C VAL A 71 -12.10 -15.15 11.34
N GLY A 72 -12.57 -15.85 10.30
CA GLY A 72 -12.10 -17.18 9.94
C GLY A 72 -10.60 -17.25 9.58
N MET A 73 -9.99 -16.13 9.20
CA MET A 73 -8.57 -16.06 8.87
C MET A 73 -7.65 -15.89 10.08
N ILE A 74 -8.15 -15.71 11.31
CA ILE A 74 -7.30 -15.55 12.51
C ILE A 74 -6.25 -16.66 12.62
N LYS A 75 -6.65 -17.92 12.40
CA LYS A 75 -5.73 -19.06 12.46
C LYS A 75 -4.66 -18.99 11.35
N SER A 76 -5.07 -18.67 10.12
CA SER A 76 -4.16 -18.52 8.98
C SER A 76 -3.18 -17.37 9.19
N CYS A 77 -3.66 -16.20 9.62
CA CYS A 77 -2.82 -15.04 9.88
C CYS A 77 -1.82 -15.29 11.02
N ARG A 78 -2.23 -16.03 12.05
CA ARG A 78 -1.33 -16.43 13.15
C ARG A 78 -0.23 -17.38 12.66
N ARG A 79 -0.55 -18.27 11.71
CA ARG A 79 0.40 -19.27 11.16
C ARG A 79 1.37 -18.69 10.14
N TYR A 80 0.88 -17.86 9.22
CA TYR A 80 1.65 -17.45 8.03
C TYR A 80 2.16 -16.01 8.07
N TRP A 81 1.58 -15.15 8.92
CA TRP A 81 2.04 -13.79 9.11
C TRP A 81 2.59 -13.60 10.52
N ASN A 82 1.80 -13.06 11.45
CA ASN A 82 2.24 -12.91 12.83
C ASN A 82 1.04 -12.77 13.78
N ARG A 83 1.34 -12.94 15.06
CA ARG A 83 0.37 -12.84 16.15
C ARG A 83 -0.25 -11.45 16.26
N GLN A 84 0.50 -10.39 15.98
CA GLN A 84 0.00 -9.01 16.07
C GLN A 84 -1.11 -8.73 15.05
N ILE A 85 -0.97 -9.20 13.80
CA ILE A 85 -2.00 -9.07 12.75
C ILE A 85 -3.22 -9.91 13.13
N ALA A 86 -3.02 -11.16 13.55
CA ALA A 86 -4.12 -12.05 13.94
C ALA A 86 -4.94 -11.48 15.10
N ASP A 87 -4.29 -10.91 16.12
CA ASP A 87 -4.95 -10.36 17.30
C ASP A 87 -5.66 -9.02 17.03
N ARG A 88 -5.43 -8.40 15.85
CA ARG A 88 -6.15 -7.21 15.37
C ARG A 88 -7.40 -7.54 14.55
N ILE A 89 -7.62 -8.78 14.13
CA ILE A 89 -8.85 -9.17 13.44
C ILE A 89 -9.97 -9.31 14.49
N ARG A 90 -10.97 -8.44 14.40
CA ARG A 90 -12.16 -8.42 15.26
C ARG A 90 -13.42 -8.45 14.39
N PRO A 91 -14.50 -9.12 14.83
CA PRO A 91 -15.81 -8.97 14.20
C PRO A 91 -16.20 -7.49 14.15
N LEU A 92 -16.81 -7.07 13.04
CA LEU A 92 -17.48 -5.77 12.96
C LEU A 92 -18.84 -5.92 13.64
N GLU A 93 -19.16 -5.03 14.59
CA GLU A 93 -20.51 -4.91 15.18
C GLU A 93 -21.46 -4.17 14.23
#